data_AF-A0A942NY53-F1
#
_entry.id   AF-A0A942NY53-F1
#
_cell.length_a   1.000
_cell.length_b   1.000
_cell.length_c   1.000
_cell.angle_alpha   90.00
_cell.angle_beta   90.00
_cell.angle_gamma   90.00
#
_symmetry.space_group_name_H-M   'P 1'
#
loop_
_entity.id
_entity.type
_entity.pdbx_description
1 polymer ?
#
loop_
_entity_poly.entity_id
_entity_poly.type
_entity_poly.pdbx_seq_one_letter_code
_entity_poly.pdbx_strand_id
1 'polypeptide(L)'
;MMKGHTSYHSERGKLLGCISITLLIVVLFGYSGHVQAQSIKKIVARLQNVDKELKYKSKLESLLLKNSNDILANYCLSYIYSRKKDSDNLFISWILIDKAHLNYFKAKNPNEIVVVNSMLYNGSSKIEKLKNKVDSLLWSYNQAIGLTKLIGNLYLLENSKFFNDYVALRNHLEYGEAVEKNTLEAYDRFLNLYPNALEVADVIIRRDTIEFEEINKTGILFKYNEFIASHPNSKMISKAVSIRDKKSFELIDNTTDLKEWDYFITNYPTAKQIDTALKIRQELAFSIASQINTIESYQDFIQHNPLTSNMQEAIRRRDLLVYNQIQQIADCSAYHIFMSGIPFAEKAMSLFLKEFRQNEMPQVKQ
;
A
#
# COMPACT_ATOMS: atom_id res chain seq x y z
N MET A 1 -37.21 38.78 -85.48
CA MET A 1 -35.93 39.50 -85.53
C MET A 1 -35.80 40.33 -84.25
N MET A 2 -34.63 40.29 -83.63
CA MET A 2 -34.27 40.83 -82.30
C MET A 2 -34.70 42.29 -82.04
N LYS A 3 -34.92 42.64 -80.75
CA LYS A 3 -33.99 43.48 -79.95
C LYS A 3 -34.46 43.61 -78.50
N GLY A 4 -33.57 43.24 -77.57
CA GLY A 4 -33.65 43.63 -76.16
C GLY A 4 -32.85 44.91 -75.89
N HIS A 5 -33.12 45.54 -74.75
CA HIS A 5 -32.24 46.48 -74.05
C HIS A 5 -32.65 46.54 -72.57
N THR A 6 -31.92 45.82 -71.70
CA THR A 6 -30.90 46.32 -70.75
C THR A 6 -31.43 46.97 -69.47
N SER A 7 -31.65 46.13 -68.46
CA SER A 7 -31.49 46.43 -67.03
C SER A 7 -29.99 46.38 -66.70
N TYR A 8 -29.36 47.53 -66.42
CA TYR A 8 -27.92 47.57 -66.13
C TYR A 8 -27.52 48.49 -64.96
N HIS A 9 -28.47 49.09 -64.23
CA HIS A 9 -28.15 50.09 -63.20
C HIS A 9 -28.37 49.66 -61.73
N SER A 10 -28.93 48.48 -61.45
CA SER A 10 -29.25 48.07 -60.06
C SER A 10 -28.22 47.14 -59.38
N GLU A 11 -27.34 46.46 -60.11
CA GLU A 11 -26.43 45.46 -59.52
C GLU A 11 -25.03 46.01 -59.20
N ARG A 12 -24.59 47.06 -59.90
CA ARG A 12 -23.27 47.69 -59.64
C ARG A 12 -23.18 48.32 -58.23
N GLY A 13 -24.29 48.87 -57.71
CA GLY A 13 -24.31 49.48 -56.37
C GLY A 13 -24.18 48.47 -55.21
N LYS A 14 -24.71 47.25 -55.38
CA LYS A 14 -24.63 46.19 -54.35
C LYS A 14 -23.28 45.46 -54.39
N LEU A 15 -22.70 45.27 -55.58
CA LEU A 15 -21.37 44.67 -55.73
C LEU A 15 -20.25 45.56 -55.17
N LEU A 16 -20.33 46.88 -55.41
CA LEU A 16 -19.38 47.86 -54.87
C LEU A 16 -19.46 47.97 -53.33
N GLY A 17 -20.66 47.87 -52.75
CA GLY A 17 -20.85 47.84 -51.30
C GLY A 17 -20.25 46.59 -50.63
N CYS A 18 -20.43 45.41 -51.22
CA CYS A 18 -19.85 44.17 -50.70
C CYS A 18 -18.32 44.13 -50.85
N ILE A 19 -17.77 44.56 -52.00
CA ILE A 19 -16.31 44.62 -52.20
C ILE A 19 -15.67 45.61 -51.22
N SER A 20 -16.33 46.75 -50.94
CA SER A 20 -15.86 47.74 -49.97
C SER A 20 -15.83 47.18 -48.55
N ILE A 21 -16.85 46.43 -48.13
CA ILE A 21 -16.91 45.82 -46.79
C ILE A 21 -15.91 44.67 -46.65
N THR A 22 -15.72 43.83 -47.68
CA THR A 22 -14.71 42.76 -47.63
C THR A 22 -13.30 43.32 -47.67
N LEU A 23 -13.02 44.38 -48.44
CA LEU A 23 -11.74 45.11 -48.37
C LEU A 23 -11.53 45.76 -47.01
N LEU A 24 -12.57 46.36 -46.41
CA LEU A 24 -12.47 46.98 -45.09
C LEU A 24 -12.19 45.94 -43.99
N ILE A 25 -12.80 44.75 -44.06
CA ILE A 25 -12.56 43.65 -43.13
C ILE A 25 -11.16 43.06 -43.32
N VAL A 26 -10.70 42.85 -44.56
CA VAL A 26 -9.32 42.38 -44.85
C VAL A 26 -8.27 43.43 -44.45
N VAL A 27 -8.58 44.72 -44.61
CA VAL A 27 -7.72 45.80 -44.14
C VAL A 27 -7.74 45.88 -42.61
N LEU A 28 -8.87 45.74 -41.92
CA LEU A 28 -8.94 45.80 -40.45
C LEU A 28 -8.29 44.58 -39.76
N PHE A 29 -8.48 43.37 -40.29
CA PHE A 29 -7.79 42.16 -39.80
C PHE A 29 -6.30 42.14 -40.24
N GLY A 30 -5.98 42.64 -41.43
CA GLY A 30 -4.62 42.79 -41.91
C GLY A 30 -3.82 43.85 -41.14
N TYR A 31 -4.44 44.99 -40.81
CA TYR A 31 -3.81 46.06 -40.02
C TYR A 31 -3.61 45.64 -38.57
N SER A 32 -4.60 44.98 -37.95
CA SER A 32 -4.45 44.48 -36.58
C SER A 32 -3.36 43.42 -36.48
N GLY A 33 -3.28 42.49 -37.44
CA GLY A 33 -2.17 41.52 -37.54
C GLY A 33 -0.80 42.18 -37.77
N HIS A 34 -0.71 43.17 -38.68
CA HIS A 34 0.54 43.88 -38.95
C HIS A 34 1.02 44.74 -37.77
N VAL A 35 0.11 45.45 -37.10
CA VAL A 35 0.43 46.29 -35.94
C VAL A 35 0.86 45.42 -34.75
N GLN A 36 0.23 44.26 -34.57
CA GLN A 36 0.63 43.27 -33.56
C GLN A 36 2.04 42.73 -33.85
N ALA A 37 2.31 42.29 -35.09
CA ALA A 37 3.62 41.79 -35.51
C ALA A 37 4.74 42.84 -35.36
N GLN A 38 4.50 44.10 -35.75
CA GLN A 38 5.47 45.19 -35.56
C GLN A 38 5.76 45.48 -34.09
N SER A 39 4.75 45.33 -33.23
CA SER A 39 4.92 45.57 -31.80
C SER A 39 5.70 44.46 -31.10
N ILE A 40 5.46 43.20 -31.45
CA ILE A 40 6.23 42.05 -30.94
C ILE A 40 7.68 42.13 -31.45
N LYS A 41 7.91 42.48 -32.72
CA LYS A 41 9.26 42.70 -33.26
C LYS A 41 10.06 43.75 -32.47
N LYS A 42 9.42 44.86 -32.08
CA LYS A 42 10.04 45.89 -31.22
C LYS A 42 10.33 45.39 -29.81
N ILE A 43 9.48 44.51 -29.26
CA ILE A 43 9.69 43.88 -27.96
C ILE A 43 10.91 42.94 -28.05
N VAL A 44 10.90 41.98 -28.98
CA VAL A 44 11.99 41.01 -29.19
C VAL A 44 13.34 41.71 -29.35
N ALA A 45 13.40 42.75 -30.19
CA ALA A 45 14.63 43.54 -30.42
C ALA A 45 15.13 44.32 -29.19
N ARG A 46 14.31 44.48 -28.15
CA ARG A 46 14.59 45.31 -26.97
C ARG A 46 14.51 44.54 -25.65
N LEU A 47 14.31 43.22 -25.68
CA LEU A 47 14.27 42.36 -24.48
C LEU A 47 15.56 42.41 -23.64
N GLN A 48 16.65 42.97 -24.18
CA GLN A 48 17.91 43.18 -23.47
C GLN A 48 17.90 44.42 -22.53
N ASN A 49 16.92 45.32 -22.66
CA ASN A 49 16.85 46.56 -21.89
C ASN A 49 15.87 46.45 -20.70
N VAL A 50 16.41 46.53 -19.48
CA VAL A 50 15.68 46.29 -18.20
C VAL A 50 14.59 47.34 -17.94
N ASP A 51 14.84 48.61 -18.30
CA ASP A 51 13.96 49.73 -17.92
C ASP A 51 12.61 49.72 -18.66
N LYS A 52 12.45 48.89 -19.70
CA LYS A 52 11.21 48.80 -20.50
C LYS A 52 10.40 47.52 -20.25
N GLU A 53 10.85 46.67 -19.33
CA GLU A 53 10.26 45.36 -19.06
C GLU A 53 8.79 45.44 -18.62
N LEU A 54 8.44 46.37 -17.71
CA LEU A 54 7.09 46.48 -17.17
C LEU A 54 6.05 46.80 -18.27
N LYS A 55 6.40 47.76 -19.14
CA LYS A 55 5.54 48.15 -20.28
C LYS A 55 5.35 47.02 -21.29
N TYR A 56 6.40 46.22 -21.53
CA TYR A 56 6.31 45.08 -22.43
C TYR A 56 5.52 43.93 -21.82
N LYS A 57 5.66 43.70 -20.51
CA LYS A 57 4.91 42.67 -19.79
C LYS A 57 3.40 42.83 -19.93
N SER A 58 2.83 43.99 -19.57
CA SER A 58 1.38 44.22 -19.65
C SER A 58 0.83 44.07 -21.08
N LYS A 59 1.63 44.47 -22.08
CA LYS A 59 1.25 44.30 -23.48
C LYS A 59 1.23 42.83 -23.87
N LEU A 60 2.25 42.05 -23.51
CA LEU A 60 2.29 40.62 -23.80
C LEU A 60 1.18 39.85 -23.06
N GLU A 61 0.87 40.22 -21.82
CA GLU A 61 -0.26 39.65 -21.07
C GLU A 61 -1.58 39.92 -21.80
N SER A 62 -1.81 41.14 -22.28
CA SER A 62 -3.00 41.48 -23.06
C SER A 62 -3.12 40.68 -24.36
N LEU A 63 -1.99 40.27 -24.95
CA LEU A 63 -1.97 39.39 -26.13
C LEU A 63 -2.33 37.96 -25.75
N LEU A 64 -1.81 37.45 -24.64
CA LEU A 64 -2.15 36.11 -24.16
C LEU A 64 -3.60 35.98 -23.70
N LEU A 65 -4.23 37.07 -23.26
CA LEU A 65 -5.68 37.10 -23.03
C LEU A 65 -6.49 36.89 -24.32
N LYS A 66 -5.99 37.35 -25.46
CA LYS A 66 -6.65 37.20 -26.77
C LYS A 66 -6.30 35.86 -27.44
N ASN A 67 -5.04 35.46 -27.36
CA ASN A 67 -4.53 34.20 -27.87
C ASN A 67 -3.53 33.60 -26.88
N SER A 68 -4.02 32.70 -26.03
CA SER A 68 -3.19 32.09 -24.99
C SER A 68 -2.08 31.17 -25.54
N ASN A 69 -2.14 30.81 -26.82
CA ASN A 69 -1.18 29.94 -27.51
C ASN A 69 -0.18 30.72 -28.38
N ASP A 70 -0.20 32.05 -28.37
CA ASP A 70 0.73 32.87 -29.15
C ASP A 70 2.19 32.54 -28.77
N ILE A 71 2.93 31.96 -29.71
CA ILE A 71 4.27 31.41 -29.47
C ILE A 71 5.24 32.51 -29.03
N LEU A 72 5.21 33.67 -29.69
CA LEU A 72 6.13 34.77 -29.42
C LEU A 72 5.80 35.45 -28.10
N ALA A 73 4.52 35.67 -27.79
CA ALA A 73 4.11 36.27 -26.53
C ALA A 73 4.49 35.38 -25.34
N ASN A 74 4.24 34.07 -25.43
CA ASN A 74 4.66 33.10 -24.43
C ASN A 74 6.19 33.06 -24.27
N TYR A 75 6.95 33.01 -25.38
CA TYR A 75 8.42 33.05 -25.35
C TYR A 75 8.96 34.34 -24.70
N CYS A 76 8.46 35.51 -25.12
CA CYS A 76 8.93 36.80 -24.61
C CYS A 76 8.62 36.98 -23.12
N LEU A 77 7.41 36.62 -22.67
CA LEU A 77 7.08 36.67 -21.25
C LEU A 77 7.93 35.69 -20.45
N SER A 78 8.09 34.45 -20.93
CA SER A 78 8.96 33.48 -20.28
C SER A 78 10.38 34.04 -20.11
N TYR A 79 10.93 34.67 -21.14
CA TYR A 79 12.25 35.30 -21.08
C TYR A 79 12.32 36.35 -19.96
N ILE A 80 11.33 37.26 -19.88
CA ILE A 80 11.25 38.29 -18.83
C ILE A 80 11.20 37.63 -17.45
N TYR A 81 10.32 36.65 -17.26
CA TYR A 81 10.16 35.94 -15.99
C TYR A 81 11.45 35.17 -15.59
N SER A 82 12.15 34.55 -16.54
CA SER A 82 13.39 33.80 -16.29
C SER A 82 14.55 34.65 -15.74
N ARG A 83 14.47 35.98 -15.87
CA ARG A 83 15.49 36.90 -15.34
C ARG A 83 15.38 37.07 -13.83
N LYS A 84 14.18 36.90 -13.27
CA LYS A 84 13.93 36.95 -11.84
C LYS A 84 14.12 35.55 -11.27
N LYS A 85 15.15 35.38 -10.44
CA LYS A 85 15.63 34.06 -9.98
C LYS A 85 14.92 33.56 -8.71
N ASP A 86 13.64 33.84 -8.56
CA ASP A 86 12.80 33.29 -7.49
C ASP A 86 11.85 32.20 -8.03
N SER A 87 11.34 31.36 -7.12
CA SER A 87 10.50 30.19 -7.45
C SER A 87 9.33 30.52 -8.36
N ASP A 88 8.58 31.56 -7.99
CA ASP A 88 7.28 31.86 -8.61
C ASP A 88 7.51 32.36 -10.03
N ASN A 89 8.50 33.24 -10.22
CA ASN A 89 8.87 33.72 -11.55
C ASN A 89 9.47 32.61 -12.42
N LEU A 90 10.30 31.72 -11.88
CA LEU A 90 10.85 30.58 -12.63
C LEU A 90 9.76 29.58 -13.03
N PHE A 91 8.77 29.33 -12.16
CA PHE A 91 7.65 28.44 -12.47
C PHE A 91 6.73 29.04 -13.54
N ILE A 92 6.40 30.33 -13.45
CA ILE A 92 5.66 31.03 -14.50
C ILE A 92 6.45 31.00 -15.82
N SER A 93 7.77 31.23 -15.76
CA SER A 93 8.65 31.15 -16.91
C SER A 93 8.60 29.77 -17.57
N TRP A 94 8.60 28.70 -16.78
CA TRP A 94 8.48 27.32 -17.25
C TRP A 94 7.17 27.08 -17.99
N ILE A 95 6.02 27.40 -17.37
CA ILE A 95 4.70 27.21 -17.98
C ILE A 95 4.63 27.88 -19.35
N LEU A 96 5.11 29.13 -19.42
CA LEU A 96 5.09 29.93 -20.64
C LEU A 96 6.02 29.34 -21.72
N ILE A 97 7.25 28.93 -21.38
CA ILE A 97 8.18 28.40 -22.38
C ILE A 97 7.80 27.01 -22.85
N ASP A 98 7.26 26.17 -21.97
CA ASP A 98 6.74 24.86 -22.36
C ASP A 98 5.56 25.02 -23.32
N LYS A 99 4.66 25.98 -23.03
CA LYS A 99 3.56 26.32 -23.94
C LYS A 99 4.05 26.86 -25.29
N ALA A 100 5.04 27.74 -25.30
CA ALA A 100 5.65 28.22 -26.55
C ALA A 100 6.30 27.07 -27.33
N HIS A 101 7.00 26.17 -26.64
CA HIS A 101 7.64 25.00 -27.24
C HIS A 101 6.61 24.05 -27.86
N LEU A 102 5.60 23.64 -27.09
CA LEU A 102 4.53 22.77 -27.57
C LEU A 102 3.82 23.37 -28.77
N ASN A 103 3.46 24.65 -28.73
CA ASN A 103 2.79 25.30 -29.85
C ASN A 103 3.71 25.48 -31.06
N TYR A 104 5.01 25.75 -30.87
CA TYR A 104 5.96 25.82 -31.98
C TYR A 104 6.14 24.48 -32.70
N PHE A 105 6.34 23.39 -31.95
CA PHE A 105 6.60 22.07 -32.54
C PHE A 105 5.33 21.32 -32.95
N LYS A 106 4.16 21.70 -32.43
CA LYS A 106 2.84 21.16 -32.84
C LYS A 106 2.07 22.09 -33.78
N ALA A 107 2.62 23.26 -34.14
CA ALA A 107 1.95 24.21 -35.03
C ALA A 107 1.66 23.57 -36.39
N LYS A 108 0.40 23.62 -36.81
CA LYS A 108 -0.02 23.21 -38.15
C LYS A 108 0.14 24.32 -39.18
N ASN A 109 0.31 25.57 -38.75
CA ASN A 109 0.36 26.74 -39.62
C ASN A 109 1.82 27.13 -39.94
N PRO A 110 2.31 26.87 -41.17
CA PRO A 110 3.70 27.17 -41.54
C PRO A 110 4.02 28.66 -41.49
N ASN A 111 3.03 29.53 -41.75
CA ASN A 111 3.23 30.98 -41.77
C ASN A 111 3.58 31.52 -40.38
N GLU A 112 2.98 30.97 -39.32
CA GLU A 112 3.27 31.35 -37.94
C GLU A 112 4.72 31.00 -37.56
N ILE A 113 5.19 29.82 -37.99
CA ILE A 113 6.56 29.35 -37.76
C ILE A 113 7.59 30.19 -38.52
N VAL A 114 7.30 30.58 -39.77
CA VAL A 114 8.16 31.50 -40.54
C VAL A 114 8.31 32.84 -39.80
N VAL A 115 7.20 33.39 -39.27
CA VAL A 115 7.23 34.63 -38.49
C VAL A 115 8.09 34.46 -37.24
N VAL A 116 7.89 33.39 -36.45
CA VAL A 116 8.69 33.13 -35.25
C VAL A 116 10.18 33.03 -35.58
N ASN A 117 10.55 32.28 -36.61
CA ASN A 117 11.93 32.10 -37.02
C ASN A 117 12.58 33.40 -37.48
N SER A 118 11.84 34.23 -38.21
CA SER A 118 12.30 35.55 -38.64
C SER A 118 12.53 36.51 -37.48
N MET A 119 11.68 36.45 -36.44
CA MET A 119 11.76 37.39 -35.31
C MET A 119 12.82 36.99 -34.29
N LEU A 120 12.94 35.70 -34.00
CA LEU A 120 13.89 35.19 -33.00
C LEU A 120 15.29 34.90 -33.57
N TYR A 121 15.43 34.89 -34.90
CA TYR A 121 16.62 34.42 -35.62
C TYR A 121 17.01 33.00 -35.18
N ASN A 122 16.37 32.00 -35.80
CA ASN A 122 16.38 30.59 -35.42
C ASN A 122 15.52 30.30 -34.17
N GLY A 123 14.20 30.35 -34.37
CA GLY A 123 13.20 30.26 -33.32
C GLY A 123 13.22 28.94 -32.55
N SER A 124 13.37 27.80 -33.25
CA SER A 124 13.51 26.49 -32.62
C SER A 124 14.65 26.48 -31.61
N SER A 125 15.86 26.87 -32.04
CA SER A 125 17.04 26.87 -31.17
C SER A 125 16.90 27.85 -29.99
N LYS A 126 16.29 29.02 -30.21
CA LYS A 126 16.08 30.01 -29.13
C LYS A 126 15.08 29.51 -28.08
N ILE A 127 13.95 28.95 -28.51
CA ILE A 127 12.92 28.41 -27.63
C ILE A 127 13.49 27.24 -26.81
N GLU A 128 14.17 26.31 -27.46
CA GLU A 128 14.77 25.15 -26.79
C GLU A 128 15.87 25.53 -25.80
N LYS A 129 16.76 26.47 -26.17
CA LYS A 129 17.79 27.00 -25.26
C LYS A 129 17.18 27.66 -24.03
N LEU A 130 16.14 28.46 -24.20
CA LEU A 130 15.45 29.09 -23.08
C LEU A 130 14.73 28.06 -22.21
N LYS A 131 14.02 27.09 -22.82
CA LYS A 131 13.35 26.00 -22.10
C LYS A 131 14.35 25.24 -21.23
N ASN A 132 15.45 24.78 -21.82
CA ASN A 132 16.50 24.04 -21.11
C ASN A 132 17.13 24.85 -19.97
N LYS A 133 17.35 26.15 -20.18
CA LYS A 133 17.87 27.04 -19.14
C LYS A 133 16.88 27.18 -17.98
N VAL A 134 15.61 27.45 -18.29
CA VAL A 134 14.55 27.63 -17.27
C VAL A 134 14.33 26.34 -16.50
N ASP A 135 14.26 25.19 -17.19
CA ASP A 135 14.10 23.87 -16.58
C ASP A 135 15.22 23.58 -15.57
N SER A 136 16.48 23.80 -15.97
CA SER A 136 17.64 23.61 -15.10
C SER A 136 17.67 24.60 -13.92
N LEU A 137 17.30 25.86 -14.13
CA LEU A 137 17.23 26.84 -13.03
C LEU A 137 16.12 26.51 -12.04
N LEU A 138 14.94 26.12 -12.53
CA LEU A 138 13.81 25.74 -11.70
C LEU A 138 14.13 24.48 -10.89
N TRP A 139 14.82 23.50 -11.49
CA TRP A 139 15.27 22.29 -10.81
C TRP A 139 16.26 22.60 -9.68
N SER A 140 17.35 23.33 -9.99
CA SER A 140 18.35 23.72 -8.98
C SER A 140 17.73 24.52 -7.84
N TYR A 141 16.77 25.39 -8.14
CA TYR A 141 16.08 26.17 -7.11
C TYR A 141 15.22 25.29 -6.20
N ASN A 142 14.43 24.37 -6.76
CA ASN A 142 13.55 23.50 -5.98
C ASN A 142 14.30 22.50 -5.10
N GLN A 143 15.49 22.06 -5.52
CA GLN A 143 16.37 21.29 -4.65
C GLN A 143 16.82 22.09 -3.41
N ALA A 144 17.07 23.40 -3.56
CA ALA A 144 17.54 24.24 -2.46
C ALA A 144 16.43 24.59 -1.44
N ILE A 145 15.18 24.72 -1.89
CA ILE A 145 14.05 25.19 -1.06
C ILE A 145 13.00 24.11 -0.73
N GLY A 146 13.15 22.89 -1.24
CA GLY A 146 12.33 21.73 -0.85
C GLY A 146 10.92 21.66 -1.44
N LEU A 147 10.71 21.97 -2.73
CA LEU A 147 9.46 21.74 -3.52
C LEU A 147 8.11 22.24 -2.94
N THR A 148 8.07 22.84 -1.75
CA THR A 148 6.86 23.07 -0.93
C THR A 148 5.72 23.77 -1.66
N LYS A 149 6.02 24.65 -2.63
CA LYS A 149 5.02 25.37 -3.44
C LYS A 149 4.48 24.60 -4.65
N LEU A 150 5.18 23.57 -5.12
CA LEU A 150 4.93 22.92 -6.41
C LEU A 150 4.42 21.48 -6.30
N ILE A 151 4.36 20.91 -5.09
CA ILE A 151 3.88 19.53 -4.86
C ILE A 151 2.52 19.27 -5.53
N GLY A 152 1.55 20.16 -5.33
CA GLY A 152 0.21 20.04 -5.93
C GLY A 152 0.14 20.37 -7.43
N ASN A 153 1.19 20.96 -7.99
CA ASN A 153 1.24 21.44 -9.37
C ASN A 153 2.22 20.65 -10.25
N LEU A 154 2.65 19.48 -9.77
CA LEU A 154 3.69 18.69 -10.44
C LEU A 154 3.30 18.28 -11.87
N TYR A 155 2.02 18.10 -12.15
CA TYR A 155 1.50 17.79 -13.49
C TYR A 155 1.87 18.86 -14.54
N LEU A 156 2.10 20.12 -14.14
CA LEU A 156 2.55 21.20 -15.02
C LEU A 156 4.02 21.06 -15.44
N LEU A 157 4.75 20.11 -14.85
CA LEU A 157 6.14 19.81 -15.14
C LEU A 157 6.30 18.50 -15.94
N GLU A 158 5.24 17.90 -16.49
CA GLU A 158 5.29 16.61 -17.21
C GLU A 158 6.32 16.59 -18.37
N ASN A 159 6.56 17.75 -19.01
CA ASN A 159 7.51 17.90 -20.11
C ASN A 159 8.91 18.36 -19.65
N SER A 160 9.16 18.41 -18.34
CA SER A 160 10.47 18.67 -17.75
C SER A 160 11.37 17.46 -17.93
N LYS A 161 12.63 17.69 -18.28
CA LYS A 161 13.62 16.61 -18.29
C LYS A 161 13.93 16.09 -16.88
N PHE A 162 13.55 16.83 -15.84
CA PHE A 162 13.70 16.47 -14.42
C PHE A 162 12.39 15.98 -13.80
N PHE A 163 11.35 15.68 -14.60
CA PHE A 163 10.04 15.30 -14.06
C PHE A 163 10.11 14.14 -13.05
N ASN A 164 10.85 13.09 -13.39
CA ASN A 164 11.06 11.95 -12.49
C ASN A 164 11.84 12.35 -11.23
N ASP A 165 12.80 13.27 -11.34
CA ASP A 165 13.53 13.79 -10.18
C ASP A 165 12.64 14.63 -9.27
N TYR A 166 11.70 15.41 -9.82
CA TYR A 166 10.69 16.10 -9.03
C TYR A 166 9.72 15.14 -8.33
N VAL A 167 9.30 14.06 -9.02
CA VAL A 167 8.49 13.00 -8.40
C VAL A 167 9.24 12.38 -7.23
N ALA A 168 10.52 12.05 -7.42
CA ALA A 168 11.36 11.48 -6.37
C ALA A 168 11.54 12.46 -5.19
N LEU A 169 11.84 13.72 -5.45
CA LEU A 169 11.99 14.74 -4.41
C LEU A 169 10.68 14.96 -3.64
N ARG A 170 9.52 15.00 -4.31
CA ARG A 170 8.21 15.07 -3.65
C ARG A 170 8.00 13.87 -2.73
N ASN A 171 8.21 12.65 -3.24
CA ASN A 171 8.02 11.44 -2.45
C ASN A 171 8.93 11.45 -1.22
N HIS A 172 10.19 11.87 -1.38
CA HIS A 172 11.14 12.00 -0.28
C HIS A 172 10.67 12.98 0.81
N LEU A 173 10.13 14.14 0.42
CA LEU A 173 9.64 15.15 1.36
C LEU A 173 8.37 14.69 2.09
N GLU A 174 7.41 14.11 1.36
CA GLU A 174 6.17 13.58 1.95
C GLU A 174 6.44 12.37 2.85
N TYR A 175 7.45 11.57 2.50
CA TYR A 175 7.95 10.50 3.37
C TYR A 175 8.55 11.09 4.65
N GLY A 176 9.38 12.13 4.54
CA GLY A 176 9.92 12.85 5.69
C GLY A 176 8.84 13.38 6.62
N GLU A 177 7.78 13.98 6.08
CA GLU A 177 6.62 14.44 6.86
C GLU A 177 5.89 13.27 7.55
N ALA A 178 5.70 12.15 6.85
CA ALA A 178 5.08 10.97 7.44
C ALA A 178 5.91 10.38 8.59
N VAL A 179 7.23 10.35 8.44
CA VAL A 179 8.17 9.93 9.50
C VAL A 179 8.19 10.90 10.67
N GLU A 180 8.11 12.21 10.42
CA GLU A 180 8.06 13.22 11.48
C GLU A 180 6.78 13.09 12.31
N LYS A 181 5.63 12.87 11.67
CA LYS A 181 4.35 12.62 12.36
C LYS A 181 4.36 11.29 13.10
N ASN A 182 4.95 10.26 12.47
CA ASN A 182 5.07 8.91 13.01
C ASN A 182 3.73 8.33 13.54
N THR A 183 2.66 8.45 12.75
CA THR A 183 1.34 7.88 13.07
C THR A 183 0.87 6.94 11.96
N LEU A 184 -0.07 6.05 12.28
CA LEU A 184 -0.68 5.14 11.30
C LEU A 184 -1.33 5.92 10.15
N GLU A 185 -2.06 6.99 10.47
CA GLU A 185 -2.75 7.82 9.46
C GLU A 185 -1.77 8.50 8.51
N ALA A 186 -0.62 8.94 9.00
CA ALA A 186 0.40 9.59 8.19
C ALA A 186 1.04 8.59 7.20
N TYR A 187 1.35 7.37 7.66
CA TYR A 187 1.88 6.32 6.80
C TYR A 187 0.85 5.79 5.81
N ASP A 188 -0.39 5.57 6.22
CA ASP A 188 -1.46 5.15 5.31
C ASP A 188 -1.75 6.21 4.24
N ARG A 189 -1.73 7.50 4.60
CA ARG A 189 -1.83 8.58 3.62
C ARG A 189 -0.69 8.51 2.60
N PHE A 190 0.55 8.27 3.04
CA PHE A 190 1.69 8.14 2.14
C PHE A 190 1.53 6.96 1.17
N LEU A 191 1.18 5.78 1.70
CA LEU A 191 1.00 4.57 0.88
C LEU A 191 -0.11 4.72 -0.16
N ASN A 192 -1.19 5.43 0.20
CA ASN A 192 -2.31 5.68 -0.70
C ASN A 192 -1.98 6.70 -1.80
N LEU A 193 -1.27 7.78 -1.47
CA LEU A 193 -0.96 8.84 -2.44
C LEU A 193 0.26 8.51 -3.31
N TYR A 194 1.21 7.72 -2.79
CA TYR A 194 2.49 7.45 -3.44
C TYR A 194 2.83 5.95 -3.48
N PRO A 195 1.97 5.10 -4.05
CA PRO A 195 2.14 3.63 -4.01
C PRO A 195 3.36 3.12 -4.80
N ASN A 196 3.94 3.96 -5.66
CA ASN A 196 5.13 3.62 -6.46
C ASN A 196 6.40 4.33 -5.95
N ALA A 197 6.37 4.95 -4.77
CA ALA A 197 7.55 5.57 -4.18
C ALA A 197 8.59 4.51 -3.76
N LEU A 198 9.88 4.86 -3.80
CA LEU A 198 10.96 3.96 -3.39
C LEU A 198 10.89 3.64 -1.89
N GLU A 199 10.30 4.55 -1.12
CA GLU A 199 10.17 4.50 0.34
C GLU A 199 9.03 3.60 0.82
N VAL A 200 8.15 3.11 -0.08
CA VAL A 200 6.97 2.30 0.28
C VAL A 200 7.31 1.12 1.19
N ALA A 201 8.41 0.41 0.89
CA ALA A 201 8.82 -0.74 1.70
C ALA A 201 9.17 -0.34 3.14
N ASP A 202 9.84 0.79 3.36
CA ASP A 202 10.18 1.27 4.70
C ASP A 202 8.94 1.80 5.43
N VAL A 203 8.06 2.49 4.72
CA VAL A 203 6.79 2.99 5.28
C VAL A 203 5.91 1.84 5.79
N ILE A 204 5.79 0.74 5.03
CA ILE A 204 5.07 -0.46 5.48
C ILE A 204 5.70 -1.01 6.77
N ILE A 205 7.03 -1.13 6.81
CA ILE A 205 7.72 -1.65 8.01
C ILE A 205 7.44 -0.77 9.24
N ARG A 206 7.49 0.55 9.08
CA ARG A 206 7.24 1.52 10.16
C ARG A 206 5.80 1.46 10.65
N ARG A 207 4.85 1.50 9.72
CA ARG A 207 3.41 1.41 10.03
C ARG A 207 3.11 0.12 10.79
N ASP A 208 3.52 -1.03 10.26
CA ASP A 208 3.28 -2.33 10.87
C ASP A 208 3.94 -2.44 12.26
N THR A 209 5.10 -1.80 12.44
CA THR A 209 5.79 -1.76 13.73
C THR A 209 4.97 -0.99 14.76
N ILE A 210 4.42 0.17 14.40
CA ILE A 210 3.58 0.96 15.31
C ILE A 210 2.30 0.20 15.66
N GLU A 211 1.61 -0.35 14.66
CA GLU A 211 0.37 -1.11 14.90
C GLU A 211 0.65 -2.30 15.83
N PHE A 212 1.73 -3.04 15.58
CA PHE A 212 2.14 -4.13 16.46
C PHE A 212 2.44 -3.65 17.88
N GLU A 213 3.13 -2.52 18.04
CA GLU A 213 3.42 -1.94 19.36
C GLU A 213 2.14 -1.53 20.11
N GLU A 214 1.16 -0.95 19.42
CA GLU A 214 -0.14 -0.62 19.98
C GLU A 214 -0.90 -1.87 20.42
N ILE A 215 -0.95 -2.91 19.58
CA ILE A 215 -1.52 -4.21 19.92
C ILE A 215 -0.81 -4.78 21.16
N ASN A 216 0.51 -4.72 21.17
CA ASN A 216 1.31 -5.27 22.26
C ASN A 216 1.10 -4.52 23.59
N LYS A 217 0.85 -3.22 23.55
CA LYS A 217 0.46 -2.43 24.73
C LYS A 217 -0.91 -2.84 25.26
N THR A 218 -1.88 -3.11 24.37
CA THR A 218 -3.22 -3.57 24.81
C THR A 218 -3.19 -5.00 25.37
N GLY A 219 -2.32 -5.85 24.85
CA GLY A 219 -2.19 -7.26 25.26
C GLY A 219 -3.41 -8.13 24.92
N ILE A 220 -4.35 -7.65 24.10
CA ILE A 220 -5.58 -8.35 23.72
C ILE A 220 -5.26 -9.44 22.69
N LEU A 221 -5.56 -10.69 23.01
CA LEU A 221 -5.20 -11.86 22.19
C LEU A 221 -5.76 -11.79 20.75
N PHE A 222 -7.04 -11.43 20.61
CA PHE A 222 -7.70 -11.37 19.30
C PHE A 222 -7.02 -10.39 18.33
N LYS A 223 -6.49 -9.27 18.85
CA LYS A 223 -5.78 -8.28 18.01
C LYS A 223 -4.50 -8.83 17.38
N TYR A 224 -3.80 -9.76 18.06
CA TYR A 224 -2.65 -10.43 17.43
C TYR A 224 -3.10 -11.31 16.26
N ASN A 225 -4.25 -11.99 16.35
CA ASN A 225 -4.79 -12.77 15.25
C ASN A 225 -5.17 -11.90 14.06
N GLU A 226 -5.82 -10.76 14.31
CA GLU A 226 -6.13 -9.77 13.27
C GLU A 226 -4.86 -9.31 12.56
N PHE A 227 -3.84 -8.88 13.32
CA PHE A 227 -2.57 -8.44 12.76
C PHE A 227 -1.88 -9.53 11.93
N ILE A 228 -1.87 -10.77 12.41
CA ILE A 228 -1.27 -11.90 11.67
C ILE A 228 -1.99 -12.14 10.34
N ALA A 229 -3.33 -11.99 10.34
CA ALA A 229 -4.14 -12.19 9.14
C ALA A 229 -4.04 -11.01 8.15
N SER A 230 -4.03 -9.77 8.64
CA SER A 230 -4.01 -8.57 7.79
C SER A 230 -2.60 -8.19 7.29
N HIS A 231 -1.55 -8.61 7.99
CA HIS A 231 -0.16 -8.25 7.67
C HIS A 231 0.78 -9.46 7.47
N PRO A 232 0.44 -10.43 6.60
CA PRO A 232 1.16 -11.71 6.50
C PRO A 232 2.64 -11.59 6.12
N ASN A 233 3.05 -10.47 5.51
CA ASN A 233 4.42 -10.20 5.11
C ASN A 233 5.18 -9.28 6.08
N SER A 234 4.57 -8.93 7.21
CA SER A 234 5.20 -8.04 8.19
C SER A 234 6.41 -8.69 8.84
N LYS A 235 7.47 -7.89 9.06
CA LYS A 235 8.63 -8.31 9.87
C LYS A 235 8.25 -8.61 11.33
N MET A 236 7.07 -8.18 11.77
CA MET A 236 6.57 -8.42 13.12
C MET A 236 5.80 -9.74 13.29
N ILE A 237 5.49 -10.47 12.20
CA ILE A 237 4.68 -11.70 12.27
C ILE A 237 5.24 -12.73 13.26
N SER A 238 6.53 -13.05 13.16
CA SER A 238 7.14 -14.06 14.06
C SER A 238 7.04 -13.66 15.53
N LYS A 239 7.15 -12.36 15.82
CA LYS A 239 7.01 -11.83 17.18
C LYS A 239 5.55 -11.85 17.64
N ALA A 240 4.61 -11.47 16.78
CA ALA A 240 3.18 -11.51 17.05
C ALA A 240 2.68 -12.94 17.33
N VAL A 241 3.08 -13.91 16.51
CA VAL A 241 2.79 -15.34 16.71
C VAL A 241 3.35 -15.81 18.05
N SER A 242 4.62 -15.54 18.33
CA SER A 242 5.25 -15.98 19.58
C SER A 242 4.58 -15.38 20.83
N ILE A 243 4.11 -14.13 20.78
CA ILE A 243 3.43 -13.50 21.92
C ILE A 243 2.01 -14.01 22.05
N ARG A 244 1.28 -14.14 20.93
CA ARG A 244 -0.06 -14.75 20.90
C ARG A 244 -0.03 -16.13 21.53
N ASP A 245 0.85 -17.01 21.07
CA ASP A 245 0.93 -18.40 21.54
C ASP A 245 1.25 -18.44 23.03
N LYS A 246 2.19 -17.60 23.48
CA LYS A 246 2.52 -17.47 24.91
C LYS A 246 1.29 -17.05 25.72
N LYS A 247 0.56 -16.03 25.28
CA LYS A 247 -0.64 -15.54 25.97
C LYS A 247 -1.76 -16.58 25.98
N SER A 248 -1.98 -17.28 24.86
CA SER A 248 -2.95 -18.38 24.80
C SER A 248 -2.61 -19.49 25.80
N PHE A 249 -1.33 -19.82 25.95
CA PHE A 249 -0.87 -20.79 26.94
C PHE A 249 -1.08 -20.29 28.38
N GLU A 250 -0.67 -19.05 28.67
CA GLU A 250 -0.84 -18.42 29.99
C GLU A 250 -2.32 -18.38 30.45
N LEU A 251 -3.27 -18.27 29.52
CA LEU A 251 -4.71 -18.32 29.83
C LEU A 251 -5.19 -19.68 30.33
N ILE A 252 -4.54 -20.77 29.89
CA ILE A 252 -4.94 -22.14 30.22
C ILE A 252 -4.02 -22.81 31.24
N ASP A 253 -2.88 -22.22 31.59
CA ASP A 253 -1.82 -22.84 32.43
C ASP A 253 -2.30 -23.33 33.81
N ASN A 254 -3.46 -22.86 34.28
CA ASN A 254 -4.06 -23.26 35.55
C ASN A 254 -5.45 -23.93 35.40
N THR A 255 -5.87 -24.24 34.18
CA THR A 255 -7.18 -24.88 33.95
C THR A 255 -7.10 -26.39 34.14
N THR A 256 -8.17 -26.95 34.69
CA THR A 256 -8.41 -28.40 34.77
C THR A 256 -9.32 -28.91 33.66
N ASP A 257 -9.75 -28.05 32.74
CA ASP A 257 -10.55 -28.46 31.58
C ASP A 257 -9.65 -28.99 30.45
N LEU A 258 -9.75 -30.29 30.17
CA LEU A 258 -9.00 -30.93 29.08
C LEU A 258 -9.33 -30.33 27.71
N LYS A 259 -10.53 -29.76 27.51
CA LYS A 259 -10.92 -29.16 26.22
C LYS A 259 -10.11 -27.93 25.88
N GLU A 260 -9.75 -27.12 26.87
CA GLU A 260 -8.91 -25.93 26.69
C GLU A 260 -7.49 -26.30 26.27
N TRP A 261 -6.94 -27.35 26.88
CA TRP A 261 -5.65 -27.92 26.48
C TRP A 261 -5.70 -28.50 25.06
N ASP A 262 -6.72 -29.29 24.74
CA ASP A 262 -6.92 -29.87 23.41
C ASP A 262 -7.08 -28.78 22.34
N TYR A 263 -7.80 -27.71 22.67
CA TYR A 263 -7.94 -26.53 21.81
C TYR A 263 -6.58 -25.88 21.54
N PHE A 264 -5.77 -25.64 22.58
CA PHE A 264 -4.45 -25.04 22.41
C PHE A 264 -3.54 -25.90 21.55
N ILE A 265 -3.46 -27.20 21.83
CA ILE A 265 -2.63 -28.15 21.08
C ILE A 265 -3.02 -28.18 19.61
N THR A 266 -4.33 -28.13 19.32
CA THR A 266 -4.84 -28.18 17.96
C THR A 266 -4.61 -26.87 17.19
N ASN A 267 -4.84 -25.72 17.83
CA ASN A 267 -4.80 -24.42 17.16
C ASN A 267 -3.42 -23.77 17.14
N TYR A 268 -2.49 -24.21 18.00
CA TYR A 268 -1.13 -23.67 18.08
C TYR A 268 -0.06 -24.78 18.03
N PRO A 269 -0.07 -25.65 16.98
CA PRO A 269 0.78 -26.83 16.93
C PRO A 269 2.28 -26.52 16.83
N THR A 270 2.63 -25.29 16.43
CA THR A 270 4.03 -24.82 16.32
C THR A 270 4.44 -23.91 17.49
N ALA A 271 3.59 -23.77 18.51
CA ALA A 271 3.92 -22.97 19.69
C ALA A 271 5.13 -23.56 20.41
N LYS A 272 5.97 -22.71 21.00
CA LYS A 272 7.11 -23.16 21.81
C LYS A 272 6.68 -23.97 23.04
N GLN A 273 5.43 -23.80 23.47
CA GLN A 273 4.84 -24.44 24.64
C GLN A 273 4.16 -25.78 24.32
N ILE A 274 4.17 -26.25 23.06
CA ILE A 274 3.39 -27.41 22.64
C ILE A 274 3.73 -28.68 23.43
N ASP A 275 5.02 -28.96 23.66
CA ASP A 275 5.45 -30.13 24.42
C ASP A 275 5.03 -30.05 25.89
N THR A 276 5.11 -28.84 26.48
CA THR A 276 4.65 -28.60 27.85
C THR A 276 3.13 -28.76 27.95
N ALA A 277 2.36 -28.23 27.00
CA ALA A 277 0.91 -28.36 26.95
C ALA A 277 0.48 -29.82 26.85
N LEU A 278 1.12 -30.59 25.96
CA LEU A 278 0.89 -32.03 25.82
C LEU A 278 1.13 -32.77 27.13
N LYS A 279 2.25 -32.48 27.81
CA LYS A 279 2.58 -33.11 29.09
C LYS A 279 1.54 -32.79 30.18
N ILE A 280 1.19 -31.52 30.37
CA ILE A 280 0.22 -31.10 31.40
C ILE A 280 -1.14 -31.74 31.11
N ARG A 281 -1.60 -31.70 29.86
CA ARG A 281 -2.85 -32.34 29.44
C ARG A 281 -2.88 -33.83 29.79
N GLN A 282 -1.80 -34.56 29.52
CA GLN A 282 -1.70 -35.99 29.83
C GLN A 282 -1.68 -36.27 31.34
N GLU A 283 -0.96 -35.46 32.12
CA GLU A 283 -0.93 -35.56 33.59
C GLU A 283 -2.31 -35.29 34.19
N LEU A 284 -3.02 -34.28 33.68
CA LEU A 284 -4.37 -33.94 34.09
C LEU A 284 -5.37 -35.06 33.76
N ALA A 285 -5.31 -35.63 32.55
CA ALA A 285 -6.16 -36.74 32.15
C ALA A 285 -5.97 -37.97 33.07
N PHE A 286 -4.71 -38.27 33.43
CA PHE A 286 -4.42 -39.35 34.38
C PHE A 286 -4.92 -39.04 35.79
N SER A 287 -4.77 -37.79 36.24
CA SER A 287 -5.28 -37.33 37.54
C SER A 287 -6.79 -37.48 37.64
N ILE A 288 -7.53 -37.06 36.62
CA ILE A 288 -9.00 -37.22 36.53
C ILE A 288 -9.37 -38.70 36.59
N ALA A 289 -8.73 -39.56 35.79
CA ALA A 289 -8.97 -41.00 35.82
C ALA A 289 -8.67 -41.60 37.21
N SER A 290 -7.64 -41.10 37.89
CA SER A 290 -7.25 -41.52 39.23
C SER A 290 -8.20 -41.06 40.33
N GLN A 291 -8.84 -39.90 40.16
CA GLN A 291 -9.86 -39.39 41.09
C GLN A 291 -11.18 -40.14 40.95
N ILE A 292 -11.62 -40.41 39.71
CA ILE A 292 -12.81 -41.21 39.43
C ILE A 292 -12.58 -42.66 39.90
N ASN A 293 -11.38 -43.19 39.65
CA ASN A 293 -10.92 -44.50 40.11
C ASN A 293 -11.86 -45.65 39.74
N THR A 294 -12.30 -45.67 38.48
CA THR A 294 -13.13 -46.74 37.90
C THR A 294 -12.37 -47.44 36.77
N ILE A 295 -12.80 -48.64 36.40
CA ILE A 295 -12.21 -49.37 35.29
C ILE A 295 -12.40 -48.58 33.99
N GLU A 296 -13.60 -48.02 33.80
CA GLU A 296 -14.00 -47.21 32.65
C GLU A 296 -13.12 -45.95 32.53
N SER A 297 -12.87 -45.24 33.63
CA SER A 297 -12.06 -44.01 33.60
C SER A 297 -10.59 -44.28 33.27
N TYR A 298 -9.99 -45.35 33.78
CA TYR A 298 -8.63 -45.72 33.37
C TYR A 298 -8.60 -46.26 31.94
N GLN A 299 -9.62 -47.00 31.51
CA GLN A 299 -9.71 -47.51 30.14
C GLN A 299 -9.81 -46.37 29.12
N ASP A 300 -10.64 -45.36 29.40
CA ASP A 300 -10.75 -44.14 28.60
C ASP A 300 -9.42 -43.40 28.52
N PHE A 301 -8.73 -43.23 29.64
CA PHE A 301 -7.40 -42.64 29.67
C PHE A 301 -6.41 -43.41 28.78
N ILE A 302 -6.34 -44.74 28.93
CA ILE A 302 -5.41 -45.61 28.17
C ILE A 302 -5.68 -45.50 26.67
N GLN A 303 -6.94 -45.47 26.27
CA GLN A 303 -7.34 -45.40 24.87
C GLN A 303 -6.99 -44.06 24.22
N HIS A 304 -7.18 -42.95 24.94
CA HIS A 304 -7.01 -41.59 24.40
C HIS A 304 -5.63 -40.97 24.68
N ASN A 305 -4.74 -41.68 25.39
CA ASN A 305 -3.40 -41.20 25.73
C ASN A 305 -2.33 -42.28 25.49
N PRO A 306 -2.14 -42.75 24.25
CA PRO A 306 -1.14 -43.76 23.95
C PRO A 306 0.27 -43.21 24.21
N LEU A 307 1.15 -44.05 24.78
CA LEU A 307 2.58 -43.76 24.99
C LEU A 307 2.91 -42.69 26.05
N THR A 308 1.99 -42.38 26.96
CA THR A 308 2.27 -41.48 28.09
C THR A 308 3.07 -42.17 29.20
N SER A 309 3.83 -41.40 29.98
CA SER A 309 4.56 -41.92 31.16
C SER A 309 3.65 -42.57 32.20
N ASN A 310 2.39 -42.12 32.28
CA ASN A 310 1.38 -42.65 33.20
C ASN A 310 0.66 -43.90 32.68
N MET A 311 0.92 -44.34 31.44
CA MET A 311 0.21 -45.45 30.82
C MET A 311 0.33 -46.76 31.61
N GLN A 312 1.54 -47.11 32.04
CA GLN A 312 1.76 -48.35 32.81
C GLN A 312 1.07 -48.32 34.17
N GLU A 313 1.10 -47.18 34.85
CA GLU A 313 0.41 -47.02 36.13
C GLU A 313 -1.11 -47.05 35.97
N ALA A 314 -1.66 -46.45 34.92
CA ALA A 314 -3.09 -46.52 34.61
C ALA A 314 -3.56 -47.96 34.36
N ILE A 315 -2.80 -48.73 33.56
CA ILE A 315 -3.05 -50.16 33.33
C ILE A 315 -3.03 -50.91 34.67
N ARG A 316 -2.00 -50.68 35.50
CA ARG A 316 -1.87 -51.34 36.80
C ARG A 316 -3.06 -51.04 37.72
N ARG A 317 -3.51 -49.79 37.79
CA ARG A 317 -4.64 -49.39 38.65
C ARG A 317 -5.96 -49.95 38.15
N ARG A 318 -6.22 -49.91 36.84
CA ARG A 318 -7.36 -50.57 36.21
C ARG A 318 -7.39 -52.07 36.55
N ASP A 319 -6.28 -52.77 36.31
CA ASP A 319 -6.16 -54.22 36.52
C ASP A 319 -6.40 -54.61 37.99
N LEU A 320 -5.95 -53.77 38.94
CA LEU A 320 -6.20 -53.97 40.37
C LEU A 320 -7.68 -53.82 40.72
N LEU A 321 -8.40 -52.87 40.11
CA LEU A 321 -9.84 -52.71 40.30
C LEU A 321 -10.63 -53.91 39.76
N VAL A 322 -10.27 -54.38 38.56
CA VAL A 322 -10.83 -55.61 37.96
C VAL A 322 -10.63 -56.79 38.90
N TYR A 323 -9.40 -56.97 39.39
CA TYR A 323 -9.06 -58.04 40.32
C TYR A 323 -9.94 -58.02 41.58
N ASN A 324 -10.10 -56.85 42.20
CA ASN A 324 -10.89 -56.70 43.41
C ASN A 324 -12.39 -56.96 43.19
N GLN A 325 -12.95 -56.50 42.07
CA GLN A 325 -14.37 -56.75 41.75
C GLN A 325 -14.65 -58.24 41.57
N ILE A 326 -13.76 -58.96 40.90
CA ILE A 326 -13.91 -60.40 40.69
C ILE A 326 -13.87 -61.18 42.01
N GLN A 327 -12.96 -60.82 42.93
CA GLN A 327 -12.87 -61.47 44.24
C GLN A 327 -14.18 -61.40 45.04
N GLN A 328 -15.02 -60.38 44.79
CA GLN A 328 -16.34 -60.27 45.44
C GLN A 328 -17.42 -61.16 44.81
N ILE A 329 -17.28 -61.55 43.54
CA ILE A 329 -18.32 -62.26 42.78
C ILE A 329 -18.25 -63.79 42.97
N ALA A 330 -17.09 -64.34 43.36
CA ALA A 330 -16.89 -65.76 43.71
C ALA A 330 -17.44 -66.79 42.69
N ASP A 331 -17.53 -66.42 41.41
CA ASP A 331 -18.01 -67.28 40.31
C ASP A 331 -17.10 -67.15 39.08
N CYS A 332 -16.59 -68.29 38.60
CA CYS A 332 -15.71 -68.37 37.43
C CYS A 332 -16.40 -67.92 36.12
N SER A 333 -17.73 -67.99 36.02
CA SER A 333 -18.48 -67.60 34.82
C SER A 333 -18.47 -66.08 34.60
N ALA A 334 -18.52 -65.30 35.69
CA ALA A 334 -18.42 -63.84 35.65
C ALA A 334 -17.04 -63.35 35.17
N TYR A 335 -15.98 -64.12 35.45
CA TYR A 335 -14.59 -63.83 35.03
C TYR A 335 -14.44 -63.81 33.51
N HIS A 336 -15.07 -64.76 32.82
CA HIS A 336 -14.95 -64.92 31.38
C HIS A 336 -15.68 -63.81 30.60
N ILE A 337 -16.82 -63.35 31.14
CA ILE A 337 -17.63 -62.26 30.58
C ILE A 337 -16.91 -60.93 30.77
N PHE A 338 -16.42 -60.65 31.97
CA PHE A 338 -15.77 -59.38 32.29
C PHE A 338 -14.48 -59.14 31.47
N MET A 339 -13.71 -60.21 31.25
CA MET A 339 -12.45 -60.17 30.48
C MET A 339 -12.66 -60.08 28.96
N SER A 340 -13.79 -60.56 28.45
CA SER A 340 -14.12 -60.43 27.01
C SER A 340 -14.38 -58.98 26.59
N GLY A 341 -14.70 -58.09 27.55
CA GLY A 341 -14.95 -56.67 27.33
C GLY A 341 -13.77 -55.73 27.59
N ILE A 342 -12.66 -56.20 28.18
CA ILE A 342 -11.51 -55.35 28.55
C ILE A 342 -10.26 -55.83 27.81
N PRO A 343 -9.83 -55.14 26.74
CA PRO A 343 -8.55 -55.39 26.11
C PRO A 343 -7.41 -55.18 27.14
N PHE A 344 -6.45 -56.10 27.20
CA PHE A 344 -5.19 -56.01 27.98
C PHE A 344 -5.21 -56.42 29.47
N ALA A 345 -6.16 -57.21 29.97
CA ALA A 345 -6.17 -57.66 31.37
C ALA A 345 -5.38 -58.97 31.67
N GLU A 346 -4.49 -59.39 30.76
CA GLU A 346 -3.75 -60.67 30.85
C GLU A 346 -2.94 -60.85 32.15
N LYS A 347 -2.41 -59.76 32.71
CA LYS A 347 -1.59 -59.83 33.93
C LYS A 347 -2.44 -60.08 35.18
N ALA A 348 -3.61 -59.45 35.28
CA ALA A 348 -4.60 -59.72 36.33
C ALA A 348 -5.07 -61.19 36.29
N MET A 349 -5.31 -61.72 35.08
CA MET A 349 -5.64 -63.13 34.86
C MET A 349 -4.55 -64.06 35.40
N SER A 350 -3.28 -63.77 35.14
CA SER A 350 -2.16 -64.63 35.58
C SER A 350 -2.06 -64.75 37.11
N LEU A 351 -2.34 -63.67 37.85
CA LEU A 351 -2.28 -63.62 39.31
C LEU A 351 -3.50 -64.31 39.94
N PHE A 352 -4.71 -64.04 39.43
CA PHE A 352 -5.92 -64.71 39.90
C PHE A 352 -5.85 -66.22 39.68
N LEU A 353 -5.47 -66.69 38.49
CA LEU A 353 -5.36 -68.13 38.21
C LEU A 353 -4.30 -68.82 39.07
N LYS A 354 -3.31 -68.08 39.57
CA LYS A 354 -2.30 -68.61 40.48
C LYS A 354 -2.89 -68.77 41.90
N GLU A 355 -3.58 -67.77 42.43
CA GLU A 355 -4.20 -67.83 43.76
C GLU A 355 -5.40 -68.78 43.82
N PHE A 356 -6.27 -68.78 42.79
CA PHE A 356 -7.38 -69.72 42.69
C PHE A 356 -6.89 -71.18 42.72
N ARG A 357 -5.85 -71.50 41.93
CA ARG A 357 -5.20 -72.82 41.98
C ARG A 357 -4.59 -73.16 43.34
N GLN A 358 -4.13 -72.16 44.10
CA GLN A 358 -3.59 -72.39 45.44
C GLN A 358 -4.69 -72.59 46.50
N ASN A 359 -5.87 -72.01 46.31
CA ASN A 359 -6.98 -72.10 47.26
C ASN A 359 -7.94 -73.27 46.99
N GLU A 360 -8.03 -73.78 45.75
CA GLU A 360 -8.85 -74.96 45.41
C GLU A 360 -8.10 -76.29 45.41
N MET A 361 -6.75 -76.31 45.43
CA MET A 361 -6.06 -77.57 45.66
C MET A 361 -6.23 -77.97 47.12
N PRO A 362 -6.85 -79.14 47.43
CA PRO A 362 -6.82 -79.67 48.78
C PRO A 362 -5.36 -79.76 49.19
N GLN A 363 -5.00 -79.23 50.36
CA GLN A 363 -3.70 -79.54 50.93
C GLN A 363 -3.66 -81.06 51.15
N VAL A 364 -3.10 -81.78 50.18
CA VAL A 364 -2.73 -83.18 50.34
C VAL A 364 -1.59 -83.16 51.36
N LYS A 365 -1.97 -83.20 52.63
CA LYS A 365 -1.05 -83.52 53.72
C LYS A 365 -0.51 -84.92 53.41
N GLN A 366 0.78 -84.96 53.10
CA GLN A 366 1.54 -86.20 52.96
C GLN A 366 1.58 -86.96 54.28
#